data_AF-A0A941I624-F1
#
_entry.id   AF-A0A941I624-F1
#
_cell.length_a   1.000
_cell.length_b   1.000
_cell.length_c   1.000
_cell.angle_alpha   90.00
_cell.angle_beta   90.00
_cell.angle_gamma   90.00
#
_symmetry.space_group_name_H-M   'P 1'
#
loop_
_entity.id
_entity.type
_entity.pdbx_description
1 polymer ?
#
loop_
_entity_poly.entity_id
_entity_poly.type
_entity_poly.pdbx_seq_one_letter_code
_entity_poly.pdbx_strand_id
1 'polypeptide(L)'
;MKSKATQAYRDQSASITLPSVNVVDKHGVRTLHLGSDAIQGAMRLAVPDQIELEYVQQMMLWLLFQDQPQHIVQFGLGAAALTKFCYHRFPDTRVTAVELNPAVIQACRTHFFLPEDDARLQVLELNALDFAADPRRAGSVDILQIDLYDAAAEAPALGSIPFYQSCAQLLNEQGILTVNIFGTPENFRRNCDDHIAMLSESFDAVCWLPLVHDANTVVLAFRSAPVIDFDALYERAAEIRTRYKLPAAKWVKGLQRWMQEIA
;
A
#
# COMPACT_ATOMS: atom_id res chain seq x y z
N MET A 1 -12.03 -1.62 26.46
CA MET A 1 -11.39 -2.95 26.40
C MET A 1 -10.50 -2.98 25.16
N LYS A 2 -9.16 -2.96 25.32
CA LYS A 2 -8.23 -3.02 24.18
C LYS A 2 -8.37 -4.40 23.52
N SER A 3 -8.52 -4.47 22.19
CA SER A 3 -8.71 -5.77 21.51
C SER A 3 -7.46 -6.64 21.71
N LYS A 4 -7.66 -7.93 22.03
CA LYS A 4 -6.56 -8.89 22.28
C LYS A 4 -5.58 -8.98 21.10
N ALA A 5 -6.04 -8.72 19.87
CA ALA A 5 -5.22 -8.70 18.66
C ALA A 5 -4.21 -7.53 18.62
N THR A 6 -4.63 -6.34 19.05
CA THR A 6 -3.76 -5.14 19.08
C THR A 6 -2.69 -5.25 20.16
N GLN A 7 -3.03 -5.91 21.28
CA GLN A 7 -2.09 -6.20 22.37
C GLN A 7 -1.07 -7.27 21.95
N ALA A 8 -1.50 -8.34 21.26
CA ALA A 8 -0.62 -9.40 20.78
C ALA A 8 0.43 -8.92 19.77
N TYR A 9 0.10 -7.97 18.89
CA TYR A 9 1.07 -7.38 17.95
C TYR A 9 2.05 -6.41 18.62
N ARG A 10 1.60 -5.66 19.65
CA ARG A 10 2.51 -4.81 20.44
C ARG A 10 3.49 -5.64 21.27
N ASP A 11 3.01 -6.70 21.92
CA ASP A 11 3.82 -7.59 22.75
C ASP A 11 4.81 -8.43 21.89
N GLN A 12 4.51 -8.61 20.61
CA GLN A 12 5.38 -9.22 19.60
C GLN A 12 6.66 -8.39 19.30
N SER A 13 6.65 -7.07 19.50
CA SER A 13 7.80 -6.21 19.18
C SER A 13 9.01 -6.35 20.12
N ALA A 14 8.84 -6.95 21.30
CA ALA A 14 9.92 -7.04 22.30
C ALA A 14 10.85 -8.26 22.13
N SER A 15 10.50 -9.24 21.27
CA SER A 15 11.39 -10.38 20.98
C SER A 15 11.16 -11.08 19.63
N ILE A 16 10.59 -10.42 18.62
CA ILE A 16 10.53 -11.01 17.27
C ILE A 16 11.91 -10.95 16.62
N THR A 17 12.40 -12.11 16.19
CA THR A 17 13.46 -12.16 15.18
C THR A 17 12.82 -11.79 13.84
N LEU A 18 13.14 -10.60 13.34
CA LEU A 18 12.67 -10.15 12.04
C LEU A 18 13.30 -11.01 10.92
N PRO A 19 12.59 -11.27 9.82
CA PRO A 19 13.08 -12.14 8.76
C PRO A 19 14.36 -11.57 8.12
N SER A 20 15.25 -12.45 7.71
CA SER A 20 16.43 -12.08 6.93
C SER A 20 16.04 -11.64 5.53
N VAL A 21 16.77 -10.65 5.00
CA VAL A 21 16.54 -10.11 3.65
C VAL A 21 17.47 -10.79 2.67
N ASN A 22 16.91 -11.35 1.61
CA ASN A 22 17.66 -11.89 0.48
C ASN A 22 17.32 -11.12 -0.80
N VAL A 23 18.33 -10.86 -1.63
CA VAL A 23 18.19 -10.16 -2.91
C VAL A 23 18.67 -11.07 -4.02
N VAL A 24 17.82 -11.27 -5.02
CA VAL A 24 18.11 -12.16 -6.16
C VAL A 24 17.89 -11.43 -7.48
N ASP A 25 18.89 -11.49 -8.35
CA ASP A 25 18.83 -10.95 -9.71
C ASP A 25 18.59 -12.08 -10.71
N LYS A 26 17.52 -11.96 -11.50
CA LYS A 26 17.18 -12.93 -12.54
C LYS A 26 16.52 -12.23 -13.72
N HIS A 27 17.03 -12.47 -14.94
CA HIS A 27 16.52 -11.90 -16.19
C HIS A 27 16.34 -10.35 -16.17
N GLY A 28 17.28 -9.64 -15.52
CA GLY A 28 17.25 -8.17 -15.42
C GLY A 28 16.24 -7.61 -14.40
N VAL A 29 15.60 -8.48 -13.61
CA VAL A 29 14.74 -8.10 -12.48
C VAL A 29 15.43 -8.49 -11.19
N ARG A 30 15.50 -7.54 -10.26
CA ARG A 30 15.96 -7.72 -8.89
C ARG A 30 14.75 -7.94 -8.00
N THR A 31 14.79 -8.97 -7.17
CA THR A 31 13.68 -9.36 -6.27
C THR A 31 14.13 -9.34 -4.83
N LEU A 32 13.24 -8.92 -3.93
CA LEU A 32 13.42 -8.94 -2.48
C LEU A 32 12.62 -10.11 -1.90
N HIS A 33 13.25 -10.87 -1.02
CA HIS A 33 12.69 -12.03 -0.34
C HIS A 33 12.92 -11.92 1.18
N LEU A 34 11.96 -12.37 1.98
CA LEU A 34 12.01 -12.30 3.45
C LEU A 34 11.86 -13.68 4.08
N GLY A 35 12.97 -14.30 4.49
CA GLY A 35 12.97 -15.59 5.17
C GLY A 35 12.36 -16.79 4.41
N SER A 36 11.91 -16.59 3.16
CA SER A 36 11.23 -17.56 2.30
C SER A 36 11.55 -17.28 0.81
N ASP A 37 11.08 -18.12 -0.10
CA ASP A 37 11.21 -17.92 -1.56
C ASP A 37 10.12 -16.99 -2.15
N ALA A 38 9.24 -16.46 -1.29
CA ALA A 38 8.17 -15.56 -1.73
C ALA A 38 8.72 -14.19 -2.10
N ILE A 39 8.35 -13.72 -3.30
CA ILE A 39 8.72 -12.39 -3.79
C ILE A 39 7.91 -11.34 -3.02
N GLN A 40 8.61 -10.54 -2.21
CA GLN A 40 8.04 -9.43 -1.43
C GLN A 40 8.14 -8.08 -2.16
N GLY A 41 8.88 -8.05 -3.26
CA GLY A 41 9.02 -6.87 -4.10
C GLY A 41 9.97 -7.11 -5.26
N ALA A 42 9.83 -6.31 -6.31
CA ALA A 42 10.66 -6.43 -7.51
C ALA A 42 11.00 -5.06 -8.10
N MET A 43 12.15 -4.99 -8.77
CA MET A 43 12.63 -3.82 -9.50
C MET A 43 13.33 -4.25 -10.78
N ARG A 44 12.93 -3.67 -11.91
CA ARG A 44 13.62 -3.85 -13.18
C ARG A 44 14.86 -2.95 -13.23
N LEU A 45 16.03 -3.56 -13.40
CA LEU A 45 17.31 -2.85 -13.35
C LEU A 45 17.43 -1.77 -14.43
N ALA A 46 16.83 -1.98 -15.60
CA ALA A 46 16.87 -1.04 -16.72
C ALA A 46 15.98 0.20 -16.52
N VAL A 47 14.94 0.11 -15.67
CA VAL A 47 13.97 1.19 -15.41
C VAL A 47 13.55 1.18 -13.94
N PRO A 48 14.49 1.46 -13.01
CA PRO A 48 14.32 1.17 -11.57
C PRO A 48 13.22 1.99 -10.88
N ASP A 49 12.76 3.07 -11.50
CA ASP A 49 11.69 3.93 -10.98
C ASP A 49 10.32 3.61 -11.57
N GLN A 50 10.22 2.58 -12.42
CA GLN A 50 8.94 2.02 -12.84
C GLN A 50 8.52 0.91 -11.88
N ILE A 51 7.22 0.82 -11.63
CA ILE A 51 6.65 -0.22 -10.79
C ILE A 51 6.55 -1.52 -11.62
N GLU A 52 7.29 -2.55 -11.21
CA GLU A 52 7.37 -3.82 -11.94
C GLU A 52 6.13 -4.72 -11.73
N LEU A 53 5.61 -4.79 -10.50
CA LEU A 53 4.55 -5.73 -10.13
C LEU A 53 3.16 -5.14 -10.37
N GLU A 54 2.24 -5.93 -10.94
CA GLU A 54 0.90 -5.47 -11.33
C GLU A 54 0.06 -5.00 -10.13
N TYR A 55 0.06 -5.74 -9.01
CA TYR A 55 -0.68 -5.30 -7.81
C TYR A 55 -0.11 -3.99 -7.24
N VAL A 56 1.21 -3.79 -7.30
CA VAL A 56 1.84 -2.54 -6.84
C VAL A 56 1.49 -1.38 -7.77
N GLN A 57 1.29 -1.63 -9.08
CA GLN A 57 0.73 -0.61 -9.98
C GLN A 57 -0.70 -0.28 -9.57
N GLN A 58 -1.51 -1.29 -9.24
CA GLN A 58 -2.87 -1.09 -8.75
C GLN A 58 -2.94 -0.35 -7.41
N MET A 59 -1.92 -0.45 -6.55
CA MET A 59 -1.82 0.36 -5.32
C MET A 59 -1.75 1.88 -5.59
N MET A 60 -1.60 2.29 -6.86
CA MET A 60 -1.70 3.69 -7.32
C MET A 60 -3.11 4.07 -7.81
N LEU A 61 -4.13 3.23 -7.54
CA LEU A 61 -5.52 3.46 -7.95
C LEU A 61 -6.08 4.82 -7.50
N TRP A 62 -5.62 5.30 -6.35
CA TRP A 62 -5.97 6.62 -5.82
C TRP A 62 -5.71 7.78 -6.79
N LEU A 63 -4.83 7.63 -7.79
CA LEU A 63 -4.58 8.63 -8.83
C LEU A 63 -5.80 8.99 -9.67
N LEU A 64 -6.80 8.10 -9.70
CA LEU A 64 -8.09 8.35 -10.33
C LEU A 64 -8.89 9.46 -9.62
N PHE A 65 -8.61 9.73 -8.35
CA PHE A 65 -9.41 10.60 -7.48
C PHE A 65 -8.61 11.78 -6.90
N GLN A 66 -7.28 11.69 -6.89
CA GLN A 66 -6.40 12.73 -6.36
C GLN A 66 -5.21 12.96 -7.32
N ASP A 67 -4.90 14.22 -7.61
CA ASP A 67 -3.85 14.60 -8.56
C ASP A 67 -2.62 15.27 -7.91
N GLN A 68 -2.81 15.96 -6.78
CA GLN A 68 -1.80 16.79 -6.13
C GLN A 68 -1.75 16.55 -4.61
N PRO A 69 -1.47 15.30 -4.17
CA PRO A 69 -1.35 15.02 -2.74
C PRO A 69 -0.17 15.79 -2.13
N GLN A 70 -0.35 16.36 -0.95
CA GLN A 70 0.72 17.07 -0.24
C GLN A 70 1.58 16.10 0.58
N HIS A 71 0.99 15.01 1.07
CA HIS A 71 1.64 14.00 1.88
C HIS A 71 1.11 12.60 1.60
N ILE A 72 2.02 11.72 1.15
CA ILE A 72 1.78 10.29 0.96
C ILE A 72 2.54 9.52 2.03
N VAL A 73 1.86 8.58 2.69
CA VAL A 73 2.46 7.65 3.65
C VAL A 73 2.32 6.22 3.16
N GLN A 74 3.39 5.43 3.25
CA GLN A 74 3.38 3.99 3.02
C GLN A 74 3.66 3.24 4.31
N PHE A 75 2.83 2.25 4.63
CA PHE A 75 3.12 1.24 5.64
C PHE A 75 3.62 -0.02 4.94
N GLY A 76 4.88 -0.37 5.22
CA GLY A 76 5.65 -1.37 4.48
C GLY A 76 6.47 -0.71 3.38
N LEU A 77 7.77 -1.01 3.35
CA LEU A 77 8.67 -0.48 2.32
C LEU A 77 8.82 -1.43 1.12
N GLY A 78 8.82 -2.75 1.36
CA GLY A 78 9.04 -3.75 0.32
C GLY A 78 10.34 -3.49 -0.45
N ALA A 79 10.29 -3.52 -1.78
CA ALA A 79 11.41 -3.11 -2.66
C ALA A 79 11.45 -1.58 -2.94
N ALA A 80 10.79 -0.79 -2.10
CA ALA A 80 10.62 0.67 -2.21
C ALA A 80 10.00 1.16 -3.52
N ALA A 81 9.24 0.32 -4.23
CA ALA A 81 8.67 0.65 -5.53
C ALA A 81 7.68 1.82 -5.44
N LEU A 82 6.73 1.77 -4.50
CA LEU A 82 5.77 2.86 -4.27
C LEU A 82 6.46 4.14 -3.80
N THR A 83 7.37 4.02 -2.83
CA THR A 83 8.09 5.16 -2.25
C THR A 83 8.92 5.89 -3.30
N LYS A 84 9.75 5.19 -4.08
CA LYS A 84 10.53 5.79 -5.17
C LYS A 84 9.64 6.40 -6.25
N PHE A 85 8.61 5.66 -6.66
CA PHE A 85 7.67 6.14 -7.66
C PHE A 85 7.04 7.47 -7.21
N CYS A 86 6.51 7.53 -5.98
CA CYS A 86 5.92 8.74 -5.43
C CYS A 86 6.96 9.87 -5.31
N TYR A 87 8.14 9.58 -4.78
CA TYR A 87 9.19 10.59 -4.59
C TYR A 87 9.66 11.23 -5.90
N HIS A 88 9.82 10.43 -6.97
CA HIS A 88 10.28 10.92 -8.27
C HIS A 88 9.18 11.54 -9.14
N ARG A 89 7.91 11.12 -8.98
CA ARG A 89 6.81 11.57 -9.85
C ARG A 89 5.99 12.72 -9.29
N PHE A 90 6.11 12.98 -7.99
CA PHE A 90 5.43 14.07 -7.29
C PHE A 90 6.46 14.96 -6.57
N PRO A 91 7.08 15.93 -7.27
CA PRO A 91 8.18 16.73 -6.73
C PRO A 91 7.75 17.65 -5.59
N ASP A 92 6.47 18.01 -5.50
CA ASP A 92 5.91 18.88 -4.47
C ASP A 92 5.30 18.11 -3.28
N THR A 93 5.41 16.78 -3.29
CA THR A 93 4.81 15.91 -2.28
C THR A 93 5.85 15.43 -1.28
N ARG A 94 5.49 15.43 0.01
CA ARG A 94 6.22 14.70 1.05
C ARG A 94 5.85 13.22 0.98
N VAL A 95 6.85 12.35 1.06
CA VAL A 95 6.70 10.90 1.00
C VAL A 95 7.34 10.30 2.25
N THR A 96 6.54 9.59 3.05
CA THR A 96 7.01 8.89 4.24
C THR A 96 6.76 7.40 4.08
N ALA A 97 7.81 6.58 4.19
CA ALA A 97 7.66 5.13 4.34
C ALA A 97 7.90 4.73 5.79
N VAL A 98 7.10 3.79 6.30
CA VAL A 98 7.22 3.24 7.65
C VAL A 98 7.52 1.75 7.51
N GLU A 99 8.71 1.35 7.96
CA GLU A 99 9.21 -0.02 7.84
C GLU A 99 9.70 -0.49 9.21
N LEU A 100 9.36 -1.73 9.59
CA LEU A 100 9.74 -2.29 10.88
C LEU A 100 11.14 -2.93 10.82
N ASN A 101 11.53 -3.48 9.67
CA ASN A 101 12.76 -4.22 9.50
C ASN A 101 13.91 -3.35 8.99
N PRO A 102 14.91 -3.00 9.83
CA PRO A 102 16.05 -2.20 9.40
C PRO A 102 16.85 -2.84 8.26
N ALA A 103 16.87 -4.17 8.16
CA ALA A 103 17.53 -4.85 7.05
C ALA A 103 16.84 -4.59 5.70
N VAL A 104 15.50 -4.40 5.69
CA VAL A 104 14.76 -4.02 4.48
C VAL A 104 15.11 -2.60 4.06
N ILE A 105 15.18 -1.67 5.02
CA ILE A 105 15.60 -0.29 4.76
C ILE A 105 17.00 -0.28 4.15
N GLN A 106 17.95 -0.98 4.77
CA GLN A 106 19.33 -1.06 4.28
C GLN A 106 19.40 -1.67 2.87
N ALA A 107 18.67 -2.76 2.62
CA ALA A 107 18.61 -3.39 1.32
C ALA A 107 18.00 -2.44 0.27
N CYS A 108 17.00 -1.66 0.62
CA CYS A 108 16.39 -0.68 -0.29
C CYS A 108 17.38 0.41 -0.72
N ARG A 109 18.14 0.96 0.23
CA ARG A 109 19.19 1.95 -0.07
C ARG A 109 20.31 1.35 -0.93
N THR A 110 20.77 0.15 -0.57
CA THR A 110 21.95 -0.47 -1.20
C THR A 110 21.64 -1.11 -2.56
N HIS A 111 20.49 -1.77 -2.68
CA HIS A 111 20.17 -2.66 -3.81
C HIS A 111 18.98 -2.20 -4.63
N PHE A 112 18.05 -1.42 -4.08
CA PHE A 112 16.85 -0.97 -4.80
C PHE A 112 16.87 0.52 -5.13
N PHE A 113 18.03 1.17 -5.02
CA PHE A 113 18.26 2.57 -5.42
C PHE A 113 17.31 3.56 -4.74
N LEU A 114 16.94 3.30 -3.48
CA LEU A 114 16.13 4.23 -2.69
C LEU A 114 17.01 5.43 -2.23
N PRO A 115 16.70 6.69 -2.58
CA PRO A 115 17.68 7.79 -2.50
C PRO A 115 17.83 8.51 -1.15
N GLU A 116 18.53 8.04 -0.11
CA GLU A 116 18.64 8.72 1.24
C GLU A 116 17.39 9.49 1.77
N ASP A 117 17.45 10.11 2.94
CA ASP A 117 16.35 10.98 3.40
C ASP A 117 16.69 12.44 3.12
N ASP A 118 15.66 13.23 2.78
CA ASP A 118 15.76 14.66 2.53
C ASP A 118 14.54 15.41 3.08
N ALA A 119 14.33 16.65 2.64
CA ALA A 119 13.19 17.45 3.10
C ALA A 119 11.82 16.88 2.71
N ARG A 120 11.76 16.01 1.70
CA ARG A 120 10.53 15.41 1.16
C ARG A 120 10.44 13.91 1.42
N LEU A 121 11.55 13.17 1.37
CA LEU A 121 11.59 11.73 1.60
C LEU A 121 12.02 11.41 3.03
N GLN A 122 11.19 10.64 3.73
CA GLN A 122 11.54 10.07 5.03
C GLN A 122 11.25 8.57 5.05
N VAL A 123 12.20 7.77 5.55
CA VAL A 123 12.01 6.35 5.84
C VAL A 123 12.18 6.13 7.32
N LEU A 124 11.08 5.80 8.00
CA LEU A 124 11.03 5.65 9.43
C LEU A 124 11.12 4.17 9.80
N GLU A 125 12.13 3.81 10.59
CA GLU A 125 12.18 2.53 11.29
C GLU A 125 11.19 2.56 12.46
N LEU A 126 9.95 2.16 12.21
CA LEU A 126 8.86 2.27 13.18
C LEU A 126 7.77 1.23 12.91
N ASN A 127 7.05 0.86 13.97
CA ASN A 127 5.83 0.08 13.85
C ASN A 127 4.68 0.92 13.27
N ALA A 128 4.06 0.45 12.18
CA ALA A 128 2.92 1.11 11.55
C ALA A 128 1.73 1.36 12.51
N LEU A 129 1.49 0.49 13.50
CA LEU A 129 0.47 0.74 14.53
C LEU A 129 0.79 1.97 15.38
N ASP A 130 2.06 2.15 15.75
CA ASP A 130 2.46 3.27 16.59
C ASP A 130 2.51 4.57 15.78
N PHE A 131 2.84 4.50 14.49
CA PHE A 131 2.65 5.64 13.58
C PHE A 131 1.17 6.02 13.49
N ALA A 132 0.28 5.05 13.26
CA ALA A 132 -1.16 5.28 13.10
C ALA A 132 -1.85 5.76 14.37
N ALA A 133 -1.39 5.32 15.55
CA ALA A 133 -1.99 5.69 16.82
C ALA A 133 -1.49 7.04 17.39
N ASP A 134 -0.55 7.73 16.73
CA ASP A 134 -0.02 9.00 17.20
C ASP A 134 -1.01 10.16 16.92
N PRO A 135 -1.64 10.74 17.96
CA PRO A 135 -2.68 11.75 17.77
C PRO A 135 -2.16 13.05 17.13
N ARG A 136 -0.84 13.28 17.15
CA ARG A 136 -0.23 14.46 16.51
C ARG A 136 -0.25 14.39 14.99
N ARG A 137 -0.56 13.22 14.41
CA ARG A 137 -0.62 12.98 12.96
C ARG A 137 -2.06 12.95 12.43
N ALA A 138 -3.05 13.22 13.27
CA ALA A 138 -4.45 13.24 12.84
C ALA A 138 -4.66 14.27 11.72
N GLY A 139 -5.35 13.87 10.65
CA GLY A 139 -5.65 14.72 9.50
C GLY A 139 -4.42 15.19 8.68
N SER A 140 -3.27 14.53 8.82
CA SER A 140 -1.99 15.00 8.23
C SER A 140 -1.59 14.28 6.93
N VAL A 141 -2.38 13.31 6.49
CA VAL A 141 -2.07 12.45 5.34
C VAL A 141 -3.16 12.59 4.27
N ASP A 142 -2.75 12.77 3.00
CA ASP A 142 -3.68 12.74 1.87
C ASP A 142 -3.88 11.31 1.38
N ILE A 143 -2.78 10.57 1.21
CA ILE A 143 -2.81 9.20 0.70
C ILE A 143 -2.07 8.27 1.66
N LEU A 144 -2.75 7.23 2.13
CA LEU A 144 -2.16 6.16 2.92
C LEU A 144 -2.15 4.86 2.12
N GLN A 145 -0.98 4.27 1.90
CA GLN A 145 -0.83 2.98 1.22
C GLN A 145 -0.39 1.93 2.24
N ILE A 146 -1.08 0.81 2.32
CA ILE A 146 -0.76 -0.29 3.24
C ILE A 146 -0.42 -1.55 2.43
N ASP A 147 0.84 -1.97 2.53
CA ASP A 147 1.39 -3.16 1.87
C ASP A 147 2.18 -3.97 2.91
N LEU A 148 1.45 -4.52 3.88
CA LEU A 148 2.01 -5.21 5.05
C LEU A 148 1.62 -6.69 5.05
N TYR A 149 2.61 -7.57 4.99
CA TYR A 149 2.44 -9.02 5.09
C TYR A 149 3.23 -9.60 6.26
N ASP A 150 2.79 -10.75 6.75
CA ASP A 150 3.66 -11.59 7.54
C ASP A 150 4.86 -12.09 6.70
N ALA A 151 5.90 -12.58 7.37
CA ALA A 151 7.12 -13.05 6.69
C ALA A 151 6.86 -14.24 5.74
N ALA A 152 5.77 -14.97 5.94
CA ALA A 152 5.37 -16.07 5.07
C ALA A 152 4.59 -15.58 3.83
N ALA A 153 4.19 -14.30 3.80
CA ALA A 153 3.19 -13.76 2.91
C ALA A 153 1.96 -14.66 2.81
N GLU A 154 1.32 -14.96 3.95
CA GLU A 154 0.12 -15.79 4.01
C GLU A 154 -1.15 -14.99 4.38
N ALA A 155 -0.98 -13.87 5.10
CA ALA A 155 -2.06 -12.94 5.43
C ALA A 155 -1.54 -11.50 5.66
N PRO A 156 -2.43 -10.49 5.62
CA PRO A 156 -2.08 -9.14 6.04
C PRO A 156 -1.60 -9.11 7.50
N ALA A 157 -0.48 -8.45 7.77
CA ALA A 157 0.10 -8.41 9.13
C ALA A 157 -0.75 -7.60 10.12
N LEU A 158 -1.52 -6.63 9.61
CA LEU A 158 -2.39 -5.76 10.39
C LEU A 158 -3.79 -5.72 9.78
N GLY A 159 -4.79 -6.14 10.56
CA GLY A 159 -6.20 -6.12 10.18
C GLY A 159 -7.09 -6.12 11.40
N SER A 160 -7.56 -4.94 11.83
CA SER A 160 -8.55 -4.81 12.90
C SER A 160 -9.31 -3.51 12.75
N ILE A 161 -10.56 -3.45 13.26
CA ILE A 161 -11.35 -2.21 13.29
C ILE A 161 -10.58 -1.06 13.97
N PRO A 162 -9.98 -1.23 15.18
CA PRO A 162 -9.22 -0.13 15.80
C PRO A 162 -8.04 0.36 14.95
N PHE A 163 -7.37 -0.55 14.23
CA PHE A 163 -6.29 -0.16 13.32
C PHE A 163 -6.81 0.68 12.15
N TYR A 164 -7.89 0.22 11.48
CA TYR A 164 -8.46 0.97 10.37
C TYR A 164 -9.09 2.29 10.80
N GLN A 165 -9.68 2.37 11.99
CA GLN A 165 -10.13 3.64 12.58
C GLN A 165 -8.95 4.59 12.83
N SER A 166 -7.82 4.10 13.31
CA SER A 166 -6.60 4.91 13.48
C SER A 166 -6.06 5.40 12.14
N CYS A 167 -6.05 4.53 11.12
CA CYS A 167 -5.70 4.91 9.75
C CYS A 167 -6.63 5.98 9.19
N ALA A 168 -7.94 5.87 9.46
CA ALA A 168 -8.92 6.84 9.02
C ALA A 168 -8.76 8.20 9.73
N GLN A 169 -8.24 8.21 10.97
CA GLN A 169 -7.90 9.45 11.70
C GLN A 169 -6.62 10.11 11.18
N LEU A 170 -5.65 9.36 10.66
CA LEU A 170 -4.46 9.94 10.02
C LEU A 170 -4.81 10.77 8.79
N LEU A 171 -5.82 10.32 8.04
CA LEU A 171 -6.22 10.92 6.78
C LEU A 171 -6.97 12.24 7.01
N ASN A 172 -6.72 13.21 6.14
CA ASN A 172 -7.58 14.40 6.06
C ASN A 172 -8.96 14.06 5.48
N GLU A 173 -9.87 15.03 5.44
CA GLU A 173 -11.27 14.83 5.04
C GLU A 173 -11.44 14.26 3.62
N GLN A 174 -10.50 14.54 2.72
CA GLN A 174 -10.46 14.04 1.33
C GLN A 174 -9.47 12.89 1.17
N GLY A 175 -8.96 12.37 2.28
CA GLY A 175 -7.89 11.40 2.27
C GLY A 175 -8.35 10.01 1.80
N ILE A 176 -7.43 9.30 1.16
CA ILE A 176 -7.67 8.01 0.53
C ILE A 176 -6.70 6.99 1.09
N LEU A 177 -7.22 5.83 1.48
CA LEU A 177 -6.45 4.65 1.84
C LEU A 177 -6.45 3.67 0.67
N THR A 178 -5.29 3.14 0.31
CA THR A 178 -5.16 1.96 -0.56
C THR A 178 -4.50 0.83 0.21
N VAL A 179 -5.05 -0.38 0.17
CA VAL A 179 -4.46 -1.56 0.84
C VAL A 179 -4.45 -2.74 -0.09
N ASN A 180 -3.34 -3.48 -0.11
CA ASN A 180 -3.27 -4.76 -0.79
C ASN A 180 -3.63 -5.87 0.20
N ILE A 181 -4.71 -6.58 -0.09
CA ILE A 181 -5.14 -7.76 0.66
C ILE A 181 -4.61 -8.98 -0.07
N PHE A 182 -3.77 -9.74 0.64
CA PHE A 182 -3.24 -10.99 0.15
C PHE A 182 -3.96 -12.19 0.78
N GLY A 183 -4.07 -13.27 0.03
CA GLY A 183 -4.35 -14.58 0.59
C GLY A 183 -4.01 -15.72 -0.37
N THR A 184 -3.89 -16.92 0.18
CA THR A 184 -3.80 -18.16 -0.58
C THR A 184 -5.18 -18.57 -1.09
N PRO A 185 -5.30 -19.48 -2.08
CA PRO A 185 -6.60 -19.96 -2.56
C PRO A 185 -7.56 -20.43 -1.45
N GLU A 186 -7.02 -20.95 -0.33
CA GLU A 186 -7.79 -21.46 0.80
C GLU A 186 -8.31 -20.37 1.75
N ASN A 187 -7.61 -19.24 1.88
CA ASN A 187 -7.92 -18.20 2.87
C ASN A 187 -8.32 -16.85 2.25
N PHE A 188 -8.04 -16.64 0.98
CA PHE A 188 -8.14 -15.35 0.30
C PHE A 188 -9.52 -14.72 0.40
N ARG A 189 -10.59 -15.51 0.17
CA ARG A 189 -11.96 -15.01 0.25
C ARG A 189 -12.29 -14.49 1.65
N ARG A 190 -11.93 -15.25 2.68
CA ARG A 190 -12.15 -14.84 4.07
C ARG A 190 -11.35 -13.58 4.41
N ASN A 191 -10.08 -13.53 4.02
CA ASN A 191 -9.24 -12.34 4.25
C ASN A 191 -9.84 -11.11 3.58
N CYS A 192 -10.30 -11.22 2.33
CA CYS A 192 -10.97 -10.12 1.63
C CYS A 192 -12.26 -9.68 2.35
N ASP A 193 -13.16 -10.61 2.64
CA ASP A 193 -14.45 -10.31 3.25
C ASP A 193 -14.27 -9.63 4.63
N ASP A 194 -13.37 -10.16 5.47
CA ASP A 194 -13.08 -9.61 6.79
C ASP A 194 -12.51 -8.18 6.71
N HIS A 195 -11.50 -7.96 5.85
CA HIS A 195 -10.87 -6.65 5.72
C HIS A 195 -11.80 -5.61 5.09
N ILE A 196 -12.59 -5.99 4.08
CA ILE A 196 -13.59 -5.10 3.47
C ILE A 196 -14.65 -4.70 4.50
N ALA A 197 -15.12 -5.63 5.34
CA ALA A 197 -16.06 -5.32 6.41
C ALA A 197 -15.47 -4.32 7.43
N MET A 198 -14.23 -4.54 7.88
CA MET A 198 -13.57 -3.64 8.83
C MET A 198 -13.29 -2.26 8.24
N LEU A 199 -12.94 -2.18 6.96
CA LEU A 199 -12.79 -0.91 6.23
C LEU A 199 -14.13 -0.20 6.10
N SER A 200 -15.20 -0.91 5.75
CA SER A 200 -16.55 -0.33 5.60
C SER A 200 -17.12 0.21 6.92
N GLU A 201 -16.65 -0.30 8.07
CA GLU A 201 -16.99 0.27 9.39
C GLU A 201 -16.18 1.55 9.71
N SER A 202 -15.02 1.74 9.09
CA SER A 202 -14.06 2.80 9.44
C SER A 202 -14.06 3.98 8.45
N PHE A 203 -14.57 3.76 7.24
CA PHE A 203 -14.53 4.68 6.10
C PHE A 203 -15.92 4.90 5.51
N ASP A 204 -16.10 6.03 4.82
CA ASP A 204 -17.40 6.43 4.27
C ASP A 204 -17.75 5.66 2.99
N ALA A 205 -16.73 5.30 2.20
CA ALA A 205 -16.88 4.43 1.04
C ALA A 205 -15.68 3.50 0.88
N VAL A 206 -15.93 2.30 0.35
CA VAL A 206 -14.92 1.27 0.06
C VAL A 206 -15.21 0.66 -1.31
N CYS A 207 -14.18 0.52 -2.15
CA CYS A 207 -14.24 -0.19 -3.42
C CYS A 207 -12.98 -1.02 -3.66
N TRP A 208 -13.02 -1.97 -4.59
CA TRP A 208 -11.86 -2.82 -4.85
C TRP A 208 -11.76 -3.25 -6.31
N LEU A 209 -10.56 -3.64 -6.72
CA LEU A 209 -10.31 -4.21 -8.03
C LEU A 209 -10.49 -5.74 -8.03
N PRO A 210 -10.73 -6.36 -9.20
CA PRO A 210 -10.71 -7.81 -9.33
C PRO A 210 -9.36 -8.41 -8.91
N LEU A 211 -9.42 -9.66 -8.47
CA LEU A 211 -8.27 -10.47 -8.07
C LEU A 211 -7.17 -10.49 -9.15
N VAL A 212 -5.92 -10.29 -8.71
CA VAL A 212 -4.71 -10.33 -9.53
C VAL A 212 -3.87 -11.55 -9.19
N HIS A 213 -3.50 -12.32 -10.21
CA HIS A 213 -2.66 -13.53 -10.12
C HIS A 213 -3.08 -14.49 -8.99
N ASP A 214 -4.39 -14.62 -8.78
CA ASP A 214 -5.02 -15.50 -7.78
C ASP A 214 -4.63 -15.26 -6.31
N ALA A 215 -4.04 -14.10 -5.98
CA ALA A 215 -3.53 -13.86 -4.63
C ALA A 215 -3.72 -12.43 -4.08
N ASN A 216 -3.82 -11.40 -4.93
CA ASN A 216 -3.85 -10.00 -4.49
C ASN A 216 -5.16 -9.30 -4.87
N THR A 217 -5.76 -8.59 -3.92
CA THR A 217 -6.85 -7.64 -4.16
C THR A 217 -6.47 -6.28 -3.61
N VAL A 218 -6.44 -5.28 -4.48
CA VAL A 218 -6.27 -3.89 -4.05
C VAL A 218 -7.63 -3.30 -3.71
N VAL A 219 -7.75 -2.84 -2.47
CA VAL A 219 -8.93 -2.16 -1.92
C VAL A 219 -8.61 -0.68 -1.71
N LEU A 220 -9.57 0.17 -2.05
CA LEU A 220 -9.54 1.61 -1.85
C LEU A 220 -10.63 1.98 -0.84
N ALA A 221 -10.29 2.83 0.13
CA ALA A 221 -11.24 3.34 1.11
C ALA A 221 -11.11 4.86 1.23
N PHE A 222 -12.25 5.54 1.36
CA PHE A 222 -12.33 7.00 1.30
C PHE A 222 -12.80 7.57 2.63
N ARG A 223 -12.14 8.63 3.10
CA ARG A 223 -12.59 9.36 4.28
C ARG A 223 -13.95 10.02 4.05
N SER A 224 -14.21 10.45 2.82
CA SER A 224 -15.49 10.98 2.35
C SER A 224 -15.81 10.35 0.99
N ALA A 225 -17.03 9.84 0.81
CA ALA A 225 -17.43 9.13 -0.39
C ALA A 225 -17.26 10.02 -1.65
N PRO A 226 -16.60 9.52 -2.70
CA PRO A 226 -16.41 10.29 -3.93
C PRO A 226 -17.69 10.31 -4.77
N VAL A 227 -17.82 11.34 -5.61
CA VAL A 227 -18.77 11.31 -6.73
C VAL A 227 -18.11 10.56 -7.88
N ILE A 228 -18.79 9.52 -8.39
CA ILE A 228 -18.27 8.68 -9.47
C ILE A 228 -18.89 9.09 -10.80
N ASP A 229 -18.03 9.50 -11.73
CA ASP A 229 -18.34 9.65 -13.15
C ASP A 229 -17.32 8.83 -13.94
N PHE A 230 -17.78 7.73 -14.57
CA PHE A 230 -16.87 6.82 -15.26
C PHE A 230 -16.25 7.42 -16.52
N ASP A 231 -16.91 8.36 -17.20
CA ASP A 231 -16.35 9.02 -18.36
C ASP A 231 -15.17 9.90 -17.91
N ALA A 232 -15.35 10.69 -16.84
CA ALA A 232 -14.28 11.45 -16.22
C ALA A 232 -13.13 10.55 -15.69
N LEU A 233 -13.45 9.39 -15.12
CA LEU A 233 -12.43 8.43 -14.69
C LEU A 233 -11.63 7.86 -15.87
N TYR A 234 -12.24 7.63 -17.03
CA TYR A 234 -11.51 7.19 -18.23
C TYR A 234 -10.62 8.29 -18.81
N GLU A 235 -11.06 9.55 -18.79
CA GLU A 235 -10.22 10.70 -19.15
C GLU A 235 -9.00 10.76 -18.22
N ARG A 236 -9.24 10.69 -16.91
CA ARG A 236 -8.17 10.68 -15.91
C ARG A 236 -7.22 9.49 -16.09
N ALA A 237 -7.74 8.32 -16.43
CA ALA A 237 -6.93 7.14 -16.72
C ALA A 237 -6.02 7.33 -17.95
N ALA A 238 -6.47 8.06 -18.96
CA ALA A 238 -5.65 8.39 -20.13
C ALA A 238 -4.48 9.32 -19.77
N GLU A 239 -4.71 10.29 -18.88
CA GLU A 239 -3.65 11.15 -18.32
C GLU A 239 -2.64 10.34 -17.52
N ILE A 240 -3.11 9.46 -16.64
CA ILE A 240 -2.26 8.57 -15.83
C ILE A 240 -1.38 7.71 -16.73
N ARG A 241 -1.96 7.08 -17.76
CA ARG A 241 -1.18 6.29 -18.73
C ARG A 241 -0.10 7.14 -19.40
N THR A 242 -0.42 8.38 -19.76
CA THR A 242 0.51 9.25 -20.48
C THR A 242 1.66 9.71 -19.58
N ARG A 243 1.35 10.22 -18.39
CA ARG A 243 2.30 10.80 -17.42
C ARG A 243 3.09 9.76 -16.65
N TYR A 244 2.42 8.68 -16.23
CA TYR A 244 2.95 7.71 -15.28
C TYR A 244 3.25 6.34 -15.90
N LYS A 245 2.80 6.08 -17.13
CA LYS A 245 2.92 4.78 -17.81
C LYS A 245 2.21 3.63 -17.08
N LEU A 246 1.23 3.96 -16.23
CA LEU A 246 0.43 2.99 -15.50
C LEU A 246 -0.84 2.60 -16.31
N PRO A 247 -1.30 1.35 -16.24
CA PRO A 247 -2.41 0.84 -17.06
C PRO A 247 -3.80 1.22 -16.51
N ALA A 248 -4.01 2.49 -16.14
CA ALA A 248 -5.16 2.92 -15.35
C ALA A 248 -6.54 2.65 -15.97
N ALA A 249 -6.64 2.54 -17.30
CA ALA A 249 -7.90 2.19 -17.96
C ALA A 249 -8.41 0.80 -17.55
N LYS A 250 -7.49 -0.13 -17.24
CA LYS A 250 -7.87 -1.45 -16.69
C LYS A 250 -8.51 -1.32 -15.31
N TRP A 251 -8.06 -0.36 -14.52
CA TRP A 251 -8.59 -0.13 -13.17
C TRP A 251 -10.01 0.43 -13.23
N VAL A 252 -10.25 1.43 -14.09
CA VAL A 252 -11.61 1.98 -14.30
C VAL A 252 -12.57 0.88 -14.74
N LYS A 253 -12.16 0.03 -15.70
CA LYS A 253 -12.94 -1.13 -16.12
C LYS A 253 -13.19 -2.12 -14.96
N GLY A 254 -12.19 -2.35 -14.12
CA GLY A 254 -12.31 -3.17 -12.92
C GLY A 254 -13.35 -2.61 -11.95
N LEU A 255 -13.32 -1.31 -11.67
CA LEU A 255 -14.29 -0.62 -10.83
C LEU A 255 -15.71 -0.64 -11.43
N GLN A 256 -15.87 -0.46 -12.74
CA GLN A 256 -17.17 -0.58 -13.40
C GLN A 256 -17.76 -1.98 -13.22
N ARG A 257 -16.95 -3.02 -13.43
CA ARG A 257 -17.38 -4.40 -13.26
C ARG A 257 -17.76 -4.69 -11.82
N TRP A 258 -16.91 -4.28 -10.87
CA TRP A 258 -17.20 -4.38 -9.44
C TRP A 258 -18.55 -3.75 -9.12
N MET A 259 -18.78 -2.51 -9.54
CA MET A 259 -20.03 -1.79 -9.25
C MET A 259 -21.28 -2.48 -9.80
N GLN A 260 -21.17 -3.20 -10.93
CA GLN A 260 -22.27 -3.99 -11.49
C GLN A 260 -22.54 -5.31 -10.75
N GLU A 261 -21.54 -5.86 -10.05
CA GLU A 261 -21.64 -7.13 -9.33
C GLU A 261 -22.22 -6.97 -7.91
N ILE A 262 -22.14 -5.76 -7.34
CA ILE A 262 -22.64 -5.42 -5.99
C ILE A 262 -23.87 -4.47 -5.97
N ALA A 263 -24.24 -3.87 -7.11
CA ALA A 263 -25.49 -3.10 -7.24
C ALA A 263 -26.72 -4.02 -7.40
#